data_AF-A0A117MLW6-F1
#
_entry.id   AF-A0A117MLW6-F1
#
_cell.length_a   1.000
_cell.length_b   1.000
_cell.length_c   1.000
_cell.angle_alpha   90.00
_cell.angle_beta   90.00
_cell.angle_gamma   90.00
#
_symmetry.space_group_name_H-M   'P 1'
#
loop_
_entity.id
_entity.type
_entity.pdbx_description
1 polymer ?
#
loop_
_entity_poly.entity_id
_entity_poly.type
_entity_poly.pdbx_seq_one_letter_code
_entity_poly.pdbx_strand_id
1 'polypeptide(L)'
;MGFFAMGSPAVLGGPHSAKHMLHHLSNTGEPLDIDVDALMGDLPDMNRNVEAQPAENAPNWEAQALAEYERTGKPVKYVQQTGWQGWTAEKDPDWYHAVGSFHYNTVAQVEVDVVPGPDGEPKTTIRYQTHVYDRYNWDANKATPVPPMGNVSDAQMARLHQPGQAKEYDMGGQSEVRTWNG
;
A
#
# COMPACT_ATOMS: atom_id res chain seq x y z
N MET A 1 -25.40 -21.15 -24.69
CA MET A 1 -24.07 -21.10 -25.33
C MET A 1 -23.41 -19.82 -24.85
N GLY A 2 -22.24 -19.75 -24.27
CA GLY A 2 -21.46 -20.63 -23.41
C GLY A 2 -20.70 -19.65 -22.50
N PHE A 3 -20.63 -19.92 -21.19
CA PHE A 3 -19.78 -19.15 -20.29
C PHE A 3 -18.34 -19.37 -20.75
N PHE A 4 -17.80 -18.45 -21.56
CA PHE A 4 -16.37 -18.40 -21.80
C PHE A 4 -15.73 -18.13 -20.46
N ALA A 5 -14.86 -19.04 -20.04
CA ALA A 5 -13.95 -18.85 -18.93
C ALA A 5 -13.15 -17.56 -19.17
N MET A 6 -13.63 -16.43 -18.65
CA MET A 6 -12.84 -15.23 -18.52
C MET A 6 -11.74 -15.55 -17.51
N GLY A 7 -10.57 -15.94 -18.03
CA GLY A 7 -9.26 -16.04 -17.38
C GLY A 7 -9.25 -16.59 -15.97
N SER A 8 -8.92 -17.86 -15.79
CA SER A 8 -8.58 -18.42 -14.46
C SER A 8 -7.53 -17.53 -13.75
N PRO A 9 -7.53 -17.41 -12.41
CA PRO A 9 -6.55 -16.61 -11.67
C PRO A 9 -5.09 -16.85 -12.09
N ALA A 10 -4.73 -18.11 -12.35
CA ALA A 10 -3.39 -18.48 -12.83
C ALA A 10 -2.98 -17.87 -14.18
N VAL A 11 -3.94 -17.53 -15.04
CA VAL A 11 -3.72 -16.86 -16.34
C VAL A 11 -3.45 -15.37 -16.16
N LEU A 12 -4.00 -14.75 -15.12
CA LEU A 12 -3.82 -13.32 -14.89
C LEU A 12 -2.61 -13.02 -13.99
N GLY A 13 -1.89 -14.05 -13.51
CA GLY A 13 -0.75 -13.89 -12.60
C GLY A 13 -1.08 -14.31 -11.17
N GLY A 14 -2.37 -14.44 -10.82
CA GLY A 14 -2.87 -14.92 -9.55
C GLY A 14 -4.24 -14.31 -9.17
N PRO A 15 -4.74 -14.58 -7.95
CA PRO A 15 -6.02 -14.06 -7.47
C PRO A 15 -6.09 -12.52 -7.38
N HIS A 16 -5.02 -11.82 -7.01
CA HIS A 16 -5.05 -10.35 -6.87
C HIS A 16 -5.19 -9.67 -8.23
N SER A 17 -4.42 -10.11 -9.22
CA SER A 17 -4.49 -9.63 -10.58
C SER A 17 -5.86 -9.92 -11.20
N ALA A 18 -6.40 -11.13 -10.99
CA ALA A 18 -7.73 -11.47 -11.47
C ALA A 18 -8.81 -10.56 -10.87
N LYS A 19 -8.73 -10.28 -9.56
CA LYS A 19 -9.64 -9.33 -8.88
C LYS A 19 -9.57 -7.94 -9.53
N HIS A 20 -8.37 -7.41 -9.74
CA HIS A 20 -8.17 -6.07 -10.32
C HIS A 20 -8.64 -5.99 -11.77
N MET A 21 -8.30 -6.99 -12.60
CA MET A 21 -8.76 -7.06 -13.98
C MET A 21 -10.29 -7.18 -14.09
N LEU A 22 -10.92 -8.04 -13.28
CA LEU A 22 -12.38 -8.17 -13.27
C LEU A 22 -13.05 -6.87 -12.81
N HIS A 23 -12.48 -6.17 -11.83
CA HIS A 23 -12.99 -4.87 -11.39
C HIS A 23 -12.89 -3.82 -12.50
N HIS A 24 -11.76 -3.75 -13.20
CA HIS A 24 -11.58 -2.88 -14.35
C HIS A 24 -12.63 -3.12 -15.44
N LEU A 25 -12.85 -4.41 -15.80
CA LEU A 25 -13.82 -4.85 -16.81
C LEU A 25 -15.28 -4.73 -16.37
N SER A 26 -15.54 -4.54 -15.07
CA SER A 26 -16.90 -4.27 -14.56
C SER A 26 -17.39 -2.85 -14.91
N ASN A 27 -16.47 -1.97 -15.33
CA ASN A 27 -16.76 -0.60 -15.77
C ASN A 27 -17.41 0.30 -14.70
N THR A 28 -17.32 -0.05 -13.41
CA THR A 28 -17.86 0.79 -12.32
C THR A 28 -16.99 2.05 -12.13
N GLY A 29 -15.67 1.88 -12.13
CA GLY A 29 -14.69 2.90 -11.74
C GLY A 29 -14.76 3.25 -10.26
N GLU A 30 -15.42 2.41 -9.45
CA GLU A 30 -15.42 2.55 -7.99
C GLU A 30 -14.02 2.26 -7.43
N PRO A 31 -13.60 2.91 -6.33
CA PRO A 31 -12.32 2.59 -5.72
C PRO A 31 -12.22 1.12 -5.32
N LEU A 32 -11.03 0.53 -5.46
CA LEU A 32 -10.76 -0.84 -5.05
C LEU A 32 -9.81 -0.89 -3.85
N ASP A 33 -10.24 -1.58 -2.80
CA ASP A 33 -9.45 -1.75 -1.57
C ASP A 33 -8.31 -2.75 -1.78
N ILE A 34 -7.10 -2.33 -1.38
CA ILE A 34 -5.90 -3.16 -1.32
C ILE A 34 -5.74 -3.66 0.12
N ASP A 35 -5.68 -4.99 0.26
CA ASP A 35 -5.25 -5.62 1.51
C ASP A 35 -3.74 -5.41 1.68
N VAL A 36 -3.37 -4.39 2.44
CA VAL A 36 -1.96 -3.97 2.59
C VAL A 36 -1.16 -4.97 3.42
N ASP A 37 -1.80 -5.71 4.34
CA ASP A 37 -1.11 -6.75 5.08
C ASP A 37 -0.82 -7.98 4.21
N ALA A 38 -1.76 -8.38 3.34
CA ALA A 38 -1.49 -9.40 2.32
C ALA A 38 -0.38 -8.95 1.36
N LEU A 39 -0.45 -7.71 0.85
CA LEU A 39 0.56 -7.14 -0.03
C LEU A 39 1.96 -7.18 0.61
N MET A 40 2.09 -6.74 1.87
CA MET A 40 3.37 -6.77 2.58
C MET A 40 3.80 -8.21 2.91
N GLY A 41 2.86 -9.11 3.18
CA GLY A 41 3.15 -10.53 3.40
C GLY A 41 3.77 -11.21 2.18
N ASP A 42 3.28 -10.88 0.99
CA ASP A 42 3.75 -11.44 -0.28
C ASP A 42 4.95 -10.67 -0.87
N LEU A 43 5.16 -9.41 -0.46
CA LEU A 43 6.31 -8.58 -0.85
C LEU A 43 7.30 -8.40 0.32
N PRO A 44 8.12 -9.42 0.66
CA PRO A 44 8.99 -9.39 1.85
C PRO A 44 10.04 -8.29 1.80
N ASP A 45 10.49 -7.86 0.62
CA ASP A 45 11.41 -6.74 0.48
C ASP A 45 10.76 -5.40 0.83
N MET A 46 9.48 -5.23 0.44
CA MET A 46 8.70 -4.05 0.82
C MET A 46 8.46 -4.04 2.32
N ASN A 47 8.03 -5.18 2.88
CA ASN A 47 7.77 -5.29 4.31
C ASN A 47 9.03 -4.98 5.14
N ARG A 48 10.20 -5.49 4.73
CA ARG A 48 11.48 -5.13 5.38
C ARG A 48 11.77 -3.63 5.30
N ASN A 49 11.49 -2.98 4.17
CA ASN A 49 11.67 -1.54 4.04
C ASN A 49 10.71 -0.77 4.96
N VAL A 50 9.44 -1.16 5.03
CA VAL A 50 8.44 -0.59 5.94
C VAL A 50 8.86 -0.78 7.40
N GLU A 51 9.31 -1.97 7.78
CA GLU A 51 9.72 -2.29 9.15
C GLU A 51 11.00 -1.55 9.59
N ALA A 52 11.86 -1.18 8.65
CA ALA A 52 13.04 -0.36 8.93
C ALA A 52 12.70 1.11 9.21
N GLN A 53 11.60 1.63 8.66
CA GLN A 53 11.24 3.06 8.76
C GLN A 53 11.07 3.55 10.21
N PRO A 54 10.35 2.83 11.10
CA PRO A 54 10.32 3.20 12.51
C PRO A 54 11.70 3.30 13.14
N ALA A 55 12.61 2.35 12.90
CA ALA A 55 13.95 2.37 13.49
C ALA A 55 14.78 3.56 13.02
N GLU A 56 14.68 3.94 11.74
CA GLU A 56 15.38 5.08 11.16
C GLU A 56 14.88 6.44 11.69
N ASN A 57 13.57 6.52 12.00
CA ASN A 57 12.93 7.79 12.32
C ASN A 57 12.61 7.96 13.81
N ALA A 58 12.50 6.88 14.58
CA ALA A 58 12.15 6.90 16.00
C ALA A 58 13.02 7.87 16.80
N PRO A 59 14.36 7.90 16.69
CA PRO A 59 15.17 8.85 17.47
C PRO A 59 14.75 10.31 17.28
N ASN A 60 14.39 10.69 16.05
CA ASN A 60 13.93 12.06 15.75
C ASN A 60 12.50 12.30 16.24
N TRP A 61 11.61 11.32 16.07
CA TRP A 61 10.21 11.45 16.49
C TRP A 61 10.07 11.49 18.02
N GLU A 62 10.84 10.66 18.72
CA GLU A 62 10.92 10.64 20.18
C GLU A 62 11.49 11.95 20.72
N ALA A 63 12.59 12.44 20.15
CA ALA A 63 13.19 13.70 20.56
C ALA A 63 12.21 14.88 20.41
N GLN A 64 11.44 14.92 19.31
CA GLN A 64 10.42 15.96 19.11
C GLN A 64 9.30 15.88 20.15
N ALA A 65 8.81 14.67 20.44
CA ALA A 65 7.74 14.46 21.41
C ALA A 65 8.20 14.76 22.84
N LEU A 66 9.44 14.37 23.20
CA LEU A 66 10.05 14.66 24.50
C LEU A 66 10.30 16.17 24.69
N ALA A 67 10.81 16.87 23.67
CA ALA A 67 11.00 18.32 23.76
C ALA A 67 9.67 19.06 24.01
N GLU A 68 8.58 18.62 23.38
CA GLU A 68 7.25 19.17 23.61
C GLU A 68 6.71 18.83 25.01
N TYR A 69 7.00 17.62 25.48
CA TYR A 69 6.69 17.21 26.85
C TYR A 69 7.42 18.08 27.87
N GLU A 70 8.73 18.27 27.74
CA GLU A 70 9.54 19.11 28.62
C GLU A 70 9.08 20.57 28.62
N ARG A 71 8.65 21.07 27.47
CA ARG A 71 8.12 22.44 27.32
C ARG A 71 6.78 22.64 28.02
N THR A 72 5.93 21.61 28.10
CA THR A 72 4.53 21.74 28.54
C THR A 72 4.20 21.04 29.84
N GLY A 73 5.00 20.05 30.25
CA GLY A 73 4.76 19.15 31.38
C GLY A 73 3.52 18.26 31.21
N LYS A 74 3.00 18.09 29.99
CA LYS A 74 1.74 17.37 29.70
C LYS A 74 1.99 16.22 28.72
N PRO A 75 1.25 15.09 28.83
CA PRO A 75 1.33 14.01 27.84
C PRO A 75 1.22 14.53 26.40
N VAL A 76 2.08 14.02 25.52
CA VAL A 76 2.17 14.45 24.12
C VAL A 76 1.70 13.33 23.21
N LYS A 77 0.92 13.69 22.20
CA LYS A 77 0.55 12.81 21.10
C LYS A 77 0.82 13.53 19.79
N TYR A 78 1.66 12.93 18.95
CA TYR A 78 2.13 13.54 17.71
C TYR A 78 2.00 12.54 16.55
N VAL A 79 1.64 13.04 15.37
CA VAL A 79 1.57 12.24 14.15
C VAL A 79 2.75 12.62 13.24
N GLN A 80 3.49 11.63 12.83
CA GLN A 80 4.62 11.70 11.91
C GLN A 80 4.33 10.85 10.68
N GLN A 81 5.03 11.14 9.60
CA GLN A 81 4.93 10.33 8.39
C GLN A 81 6.27 10.30 7.66
N THR A 82 6.55 9.22 6.95
CA THR A 82 7.76 9.10 6.13
C THR A 82 7.62 9.78 4.77
N GLY A 83 6.39 10.17 4.40
CA GLY A 83 6.07 10.72 3.09
C GLY A 83 5.83 9.60 2.07
N TRP A 84 5.20 9.96 0.95
CA TRP A 84 4.90 9.02 -0.12
C TRP A 84 6.16 8.58 -0.86
N GLN A 85 6.33 7.26 -0.96
CA GLN A 85 7.45 6.59 -1.59
C GLN A 85 6.94 5.63 -2.67
N GLY A 86 7.66 5.50 -3.78
CA GLY A 86 7.32 4.54 -4.83
C GLY A 86 7.84 3.14 -4.49
N TRP A 87 7.08 2.12 -4.87
CA TRP A 87 7.49 0.72 -4.86
C TRP A 87 6.98 0.02 -6.12
N THR A 88 7.69 -1.00 -6.61
CA THR A 88 7.24 -1.85 -7.72
C THR A 88 7.22 -3.30 -7.28
N ALA A 89 6.10 -4.00 -7.49
CA ALA A 89 5.92 -5.41 -7.14
C ALA A 89 6.67 -6.39 -8.08
N GLU A 90 7.88 -6.06 -8.55
CA GLU A 90 8.59 -6.75 -9.64
C GLU A 90 8.82 -8.26 -9.42
N LYS A 91 8.88 -8.69 -8.15
CA LYS A 91 9.21 -10.06 -7.76
C LYS A 91 7.98 -10.95 -7.55
N ASP A 92 6.78 -10.39 -7.59
CA ASP A 92 5.54 -11.13 -7.42
C ASP A 92 4.63 -10.89 -8.64
N PRO A 93 4.47 -11.88 -9.54
CA PRO A 93 3.67 -11.71 -10.73
C PRO A 93 2.20 -11.39 -10.47
N ASP A 94 1.61 -11.87 -9.36
CA ASP A 94 0.22 -11.59 -9.03
C ASP A 94 0.05 -10.10 -8.69
N TRP A 95 0.85 -9.63 -7.73
CA TRP A 95 0.84 -8.23 -7.32
C TRP A 95 1.36 -7.29 -8.41
N TYR A 96 2.34 -7.70 -9.22
CA TYR A 96 2.81 -6.91 -10.35
C TYR A 96 1.69 -6.65 -11.37
N HIS A 97 0.88 -7.66 -11.69
CA HIS A 97 -0.23 -7.49 -12.61
C HIS A 97 -1.48 -6.85 -11.95
N ALA A 98 -1.60 -6.93 -10.62
CA ALA A 98 -2.68 -6.27 -9.88
C ALA A 98 -2.45 -4.76 -9.71
N VAL A 99 -1.25 -4.36 -9.29
CA VAL A 99 -0.94 -2.98 -8.85
C VAL A 99 0.29 -2.38 -9.52
N GLY A 100 1.18 -3.18 -10.12
CA GLY A 100 2.38 -2.69 -10.79
C GLY A 100 3.31 -1.90 -9.87
N SER A 101 3.48 -0.60 -10.17
CA SER A 101 4.17 0.37 -9.32
C SER A 101 3.15 1.21 -8.57
N PHE A 102 3.29 1.33 -7.26
CA PHE A 102 2.35 2.06 -6.39
C PHE A 102 3.10 2.96 -5.42
N HIS A 103 2.36 3.86 -4.76
CA HIS A 103 2.91 4.69 -3.70
C HIS A 103 2.48 4.17 -2.33
N TYR A 104 3.38 4.24 -1.36
CA TYR A 104 3.09 3.94 0.04
C TYR A 104 3.66 5.00 0.98
N ASN A 105 3.06 5.13 2.17
CA ASN A 105 3.48 6.06 3.21
C ASN A 105 3.27 5.41 4.58
N THR A 106 4.26 5.49 5.46
CA THR A 106 4.12 5.02 6.84
C THR A 106 3.75 6.20 7.72
N VAL A 107 2.57 6.13 8.33
CA VAL A 107 2.10 7.11 9.30
C VAL A 107 2.34 6.55 10.69
N ALA A 108 3.09 7.28 11.51
CA ALA A 108 3.42 6.92 12.87
C ALA A 108 2.77 7.89 13.87
N GLN A 109 2.07 7.35 14.85
CA GLN A 109 1.61 8.05 16.03
C GLN A 109 2.60 7.82 17.16
N VAL A 110 3.25 8.88 17.60
CA VAL A 110 4.18 8.89 18.73
C VAL A 110 3.47 9.46 19.95
N GLU A 111 3.42 8.69 21.02
CA GLU A 111 2.80 9.06 22.29
C GLU A 111 3.88 9.07 23.38
N VAL A 112 3.98 10.19 24.11
CA VAL A 112 4.81 10.31 25.31
C VAL A 112 3.86 10.42 26.50
N ASP A 113 3.85 9.38 27.33
CA ASP A 113 3.03 9.29 28.52
C ASP A 113 3.85 9.58 29.79
N VAL A 114 3.18 10.16 30.78
CA VAL A 114 3.73 10.47 32.12
C VAL A 114 3.59 9.28 33.08
N VAL A 115 3.39 8.06 32.55
CA VAL A 115 3.31 6.88 33.41
C VAL A 115 4.73 6.51 33.85
N PRO A 116 5.00 6.33 35.15
CA PRO A 116 6.35 6.12 35.62
C PRO A 116 6.89 4.84 35.00
N GLY A 117 8.01 4.94 34.28
CA GLY A 117 9.03 3.92 34.48
C GLY A 117 9.30 3.78 35.99
N PRO A 118 9.94 2.70 36.47
CA PRO A 118 10.29 2.55 37.89
C PRO A 118 10.96 3.80 38.52
N ASP A 119 11.52 4.65 37.67
CA ASP A 119 12.33 5.82 37.98
C ASP A 119 11.58 7.17 37.86
N GLY A 120 10.33 7.17 37.37
CA GLY A 120 9.55 8.39 37.12
C GLY A 120 9.78 9.07 35.76
N GLU A 121 10.60 8.46 34.90
CA GLU A 121 10.94 8.98 33.57
C GLU A 121 9.79 8.81 32.54
N PRO A 122 9.64 9.73 31.57
CA PRO A 122 8.63 9.65 30.52
C PRO A 122 8.87 8.44 29.62
N LYS A 123 7.79 7.76 29.24
CA LYS A 123 7.84 6.61 28.32
C LYS A 123 7.27 7.01 26.96
N THR A 124 8.01 6.69 25.89
CA THR A 124 7.53 6.85 24.52
C THR A 124 6.98 5.54 23.97
N THR A 125 5.86 5.63 23.24
CA THR A 125 5.26 4.54 22.47
C THR A 125 5.08 4.99 21.03
N ILE A 126 5.56 4.18 20.07
CA ILE A 126 5.38 4.45 18.64
C ILE A 126 4.46 3.38 18.05
N ARG A 127 3.33 3.80 17.51
CA ARG A 127 2.43 2.96 16.71
C ARG A 127 2.43 3.45 15.28
N TYR A 128 2.49 2.55 14.31
CA TYR A 128 2.55 2.93 12.91
C TYR A 128 1.62 2.08 12.03
N GLN A 129 1.21 2.67 10.93
CA GLN A 129 0.34 2.08 9.92
C GLN A 129 0.87 2.44 8.54
N THR A 130 0.88 1.48 7.63
CA THR A 130 1.31 1.69 6.24
C THR A 130 0.08 1.92 5.37
N HIS A 131 0.07 3.02 4.63
CA HIS A 131 -0.95 3.33 3.64
C HIS A 131 -0.40 3.07 2.25
N VAL A 132 -1.24 2.52 1.37
CA VAL A 132 -0.94 2.34 -0.05
C VAL A 132 -1.97 3.11 -0.86
N TYR A 133 -1.52 3.78 -1.92
CA TYR A 133 -2.39 4.45 -2.88
C TYR A 133 -1.77 4.40 -4.27
N ASP A 134 -2.61 4.16 -5.26
CA ASP A 134 -2.29 4.37 -6.67
C ASP A 134 -3.56 4.50 -7.52
N ARG A 135 -3.41 4.76 -8.82
CA ARG A 135 -4.51 4.75 -9.79
C ARG A 135 -4.31 3.66 -10.82
N TYR A 136 -5.25 2.73 -10.90
CA TYR A 136 -5.26 1.69 -11.92
C TYR A 136 -5.63 2.30 -13.28
N ASN A 137 -4.61 2.61 -14.08
CA ASN A 137 -4.71 3.22 -15.39
C ASN A 137 -3.91 2.43 -16.45
N TRP A 138 -4.37 2.50 -17.69
CA TRP A 138 -3.67 1.90 -18.84
C TRP A 138 -3.19 3.04 -19.75
N ASP A 139 -1.90 3.37 -19.66
CA ASP A 139 -1.28 4.43 -20.46
C ASP A 139 -0.89 3.87 -21.84
N ALA A 140 -1.44 4.46 -22.90
CA ALA A 140 -1.44 3.97 -24.28
C ALA A 140 -0.07 3.63 -24.90
N ASN A 141 1.05 3.90 -24.24
CA ASN A 141 2.41 3.67 -24.70
C ASN A 141 3.11 2.44 -24.09
N LYS A 142 2.44 1.65 -23.25
CA LYS A 142 3.02 0.41 -22.68
C LYS A 142 2.34 -0.84 -23.24
N ALA A 143 2.96 -1.99 -23.03
CA ALA A 143 2.39 -3.30 -23.37
C ALA A 143 2.74 -4.28 -22.26
N THR A 144 1.75 -5.03 -21.79
CA THR A 144 1.93 -5.97 -20.70
C THR A 144 1.81 -7.40 -21.25
N PRO A 145 2.80 -8.27 -21.02
CA PRO A 145 2.66 -9.67 -21.35
C PRO A 145 1.64 -10.31 -20.40
N VAL A 146 0.53 -10.80 -20.96
CA VAL A 146 -0.51 -11.54 -20.22
C VAL A 146 -0.56 -12.96 -20.80
N PRO A 147 0.07 -13.96 -20.17
CA PRO A 147 -0.03 -15.35 -20.65
C PRO A 147 -1.47 -15.84 -20.39
N PRO A 148 -2.34 -16.21 -21.35
CA PRO A 148 -2.24 -16.71 -22.74
C PRO A 148 -2.82 -15.75 -23.81
N MET A 149 -3.01 -14.47 -23.47
CA MET A 149 -3.50 -13.43 -24.38
C MET A 149 -2.39 -12.84 -25.26
N GLY A 150 -1.13 -13.18 -24.97
CA GLY A 150 0.05 -12.64 -25.64
C GLY A 150 0.41 -11.26 -25.09
N ASN A 151 1.04 -10.42 -25.91
CA ASN A 151 1.24 -9.01 -25.55
C ASN A 151 -0.09 -8.28 -25.74
N VAL A 152 -0.76 -7.96 -24.63
CA VAL A 152 -1.90 -7.05 -24.64
C VAL A 152 -1.33 -5.65 -24.60
N SER A 153 -1.54 -4.88 -25.67
CA SER A 153 -1.10 -3.49 -25.68
C SER A 153 -2.04 -2.63 -24.86
N ASP A 154 -1.50 -1.62 -24.19
CA ASP A 154 -2.31 -0.68 -23.41
C ASP A 154 -3.30 0.07 -24.32
N ALA A 155 -3.00 0.20 -25.63
CA ALA A 155 -3.96 0.71 -26.62
C ALA A 155 -5.16 -0.23 -26.88
N GLN A 156 -5.01 -1.55 -26.69
CA GLN A 156 -6.13 -2.50 -26.77
C GLN A 156 -7.02 -2.41 -25.52
N MET A 157 -6.42 -2.26 -24.34
CA MET A 157 -7.16 -2.06 -23.08
C MET A 157 -7.81 -0.67 -23.02
N ALA A 158 -7.10 0.38 -23.42
CA ALA A 158 -7.62 1.74 -23.52
C ALA A 158 -8.82 1.83 -24.48
N ARG A 159 -8.89 0.98 -25.52
CA ARG A 159 -10.06 0.92 -26.42
C ARG A 159 -11.30 0.33 -25.75
N LEU A 160 -11.19 -0.44 -24.66
CA LEU A 160 -12.34 -0.88 -23.87
C LEU A 160 -13.03 0.28 -23.15
N HIS A 161 -12.36 1.42 -22.96
CA HIS A 161 -13.00 2.63 -22.42
C HIS A 161 -14.00 3.25 -23.40
N GLN A 162 -13.72 3.20 -24.71
CA GLN A 162 -14.54 3.88 -25.74
C GLN A 162 -15.98 3.35 -25.86
N PRO A 163 -16.26 2.05 -25.65
CA PRO A 163 -17.63 1.52 -25.54
C PRO A 163 -18.16 1.42 -24.09
N GLY A 164 -17.44 1.87 -23.06
CA GLY A 164 -17.82 1.65 -21.67
C GLY A 164 -17.72 0.19 -21.23
N GLN A 165 -16.72 -0.54 -21.74
CA GLN A 165 -16.44 -1.93 -21.40
C GLN A 165 -15.41 -2.05 -20.26
N ALA A 166 -14.71 -0.97 -19.92
CA ALA A 166 -13.81 -0.92 -18.78
C ALA A 166 -13.62 0.52 -18.27
N LYS A 167 -13.30 0.66 -16.98
CA LYS A 167 -13.09 1.97 -16.34
C LYS A 167 -11.90 1.95 -15.39
N GLU A 168 -11.12 3.02 -15.41
CA GLU A 168 -10.03 3.25 -14.46
C GLU A 168 -10.61 3.52 -13.08
N TYR A 169 -9.83 3.23 -12.05
CA TYR A 169 -10.24 3.42 -10.67
C TYR A 169 -9.04 3.76 -9.80
N ASP A 170 -9.30 4.41 -8.68
CA ASP A 170 -8.29 4.60 -7.64
C ASP A 170 -8.23 3.34 -6.77
N MET A 171 -7.04 2.97 -6.32
CA MET A 171 -6.81 1.82 -5.47
C MET A 171 -5.98 2.21 -4.27
N GLY A 172 -6.28 1.62 -3.12
CA GLY A 172 -5.56 1.94 -1.90
C GLY A 172 -6.09 1.20 -0.70
N GLY A 173 -5.37 1.33 0.40
CA GLY A 173 -5.70 0.65 1.65
C GLY A 173 -4.73 1.04 2.74
N GLN A 174 -4.90 0.41 3.91
CA GLN A 174 -4.02 0.60 5.04
C GLN A 174 -3.80 -0.73 5.76
N SER A 175 -2.60 -0.93 6.29
CA SER A 175 -2.27 -2.11 7.09
C SER A 175 -2.97 -2.07 8.45
N GLU A 176 -2.89 -3.15 9.21
CA GLU A 176 -3.11 -3.11 10.64
C GLU A 176 -2.11 -2.17 11.33
N VAL A 177 -2.51 -1.64 12.49
CA VAL A 177 -1.64 -0.81 13.32
C VAL A 177 -0.62 -1.68 14.05
N ARG A 178 0.66 -1.39 13.86
CA ARG A 178 1.78 -2.09 14.50
C ARG A 178 2.38 -1.23 15.60
N THR A 179 2.93 -1.86 16.64
CA THR A 179 3.70 -1.16 17.69
C THR A 179 5.18 -1.42 17.48
N TRP A 180 5.98 -0.36 17.43
CA TRP A 180 7.44 -0.47 17.38
C TRP A 180 7.99 -0.66 18.80
N ASN A 181 8.87 -1.65 18.98
CA ASN A 181 9.33 -2.10 20.30
C ASN A 181 10.81 -1.80 20.59
N GLY A 182 11.52 -1.10 19.70
CA GLY A 182 12.97 -0.92 19.78
C GLY A 182 13.74 -2.07 19.14
#